data_AF-A0A1G2R6C6-F1
#
_entry.id   AF-A0A1G2R6C6-F1
#
_cell.length_a   1.000
_cell.length_b   1.000
_cell.length_c   1.000
_cell.angle_alpha   90.00
_cell.angle_beta   90.00
_cell.angle_gamma   90.00
#
_symmetry.space_group_name_H-M   'P 1'
#
loop_
_entity.id
_entity.type
_entity.pdbx_description
1 polymer ?
#
loop_
_entity_poly.entity_id
_entity_poly.type
_entity_poly.pdbx_seq_one_letter_code
_entity_poly.pdbx_strand_id
1 'polypeptide(L)'
;MVKILGLADCMAGAIFFANVLRADIPITMMLFFALYLIIKGGIFILNSFDAGSALDVAGGIILILLIFFSMPSAVLISFGAFLMLKGGASLLSA
;
A
#
# COMPACT_ATOMS: atom_id res chain seq x y z
N MET A 1 17.07 -2.58 6.39
CA MET A 1 15.70 -3.12 6.52
C MET A 1 14.65 -2.07 6.19
N VAL A 2 14.69 -0.90 6.84
CA VAL A 2 13.76 0.23 6.63
C VAL A 2 13.62 0.65 5.16
N LYS A 3 14.73 0.78 4.43
CA LYS A 3 14.72 1.15 3.00
C LYS A 3 13.98 0.18 2.07
N ILE A 4 14.08 -1.14 2.31
CA ILE A 4 13.38 -2.15 1.50
C ILE A 4 11.87 -2.07 1.74
N LEU A 5 11.48 -1.85 2.99
CA LEU A 5 10.08 -1.64 3.35
C LEU A 5 9.54 -0.33 2.75
N GLY A 6 10.33 0.74 2.73
CA GLY A 6 9.95 1.99 2.09
C GLY A 6 9.79 1.86 0.57
N LEU A 7 10.67 1.12 -0.11
CA LEU A 7 10.55 0.83 -1.53
C LEU A 7 9.26 0.06 -1.84
N ALA A 8 8.96 -0.98 -1.04
CA ALA A 8 7.76 -1.78 -1.23
C ALA A 8 6.47 -0.97 -0.99
N ASP A 9 6.46 -0.01 -0.06
CA ASP A 9 5.35 0.95 0.10
C ASP A 9 5.17 1.82 -1.13
N CYS A 10 6.25 2.38 -1.68
CA CYS A 10 6.20 3.17 -2.89
C CYS A 10 5.68 2.34 -4.08
N MET A 11 6.10 1.08 -4.20
CA MET A 11 5.58 0.16 -5.23
C MET A 11 4.09 -0.13 -5.04
N ALA A 12 3.65 -0.39 -3.81
CA ALA A 12 2.23 -0.56 -3.52
C ALA A 12 1.42 0.71 -3.85
N GLY A 13 1.94 1.89 -3.51
CA GLY A 13 1.36 3.16 -3.90
C GLY A 13 1.27 3.37 -5.41
N ALA A 14 2.29 2.90 -6.16
CA ALA A 14 2.28 2.95 -7.62
C ALA A 14 1.18 2.07 -8.23
N ILE A 15 0.90 0.91 -7.62
CA ILE A 15 -0.19 0.01 -8.06
C ILE A 15 -1.55 0.70 -7.92
N PHE A 16 -1.77 1.49 -6.88
CA PHE A 16 -2.97 2.30 -6.74
C PHE A 16 -3.13 3.33 -7.87
N PHE A 17 -2.06 4.05 -8.22
CA PHE A 17 -2.09 5.00 -9.32
C PHE A 17 -2.25 4.31 -10.69
N ALA A 18 -1.59 3.18 -10.89
CA ALA A 18 -1.73 2.39 -12.11
C ALA A 18 -3.17 1.89 -12.30
N ASN A 19 -3.86 1.51 -11.22
CA ASN A 19 -5.30 1.20 -11.27
C ASN A 19 -6.17 2.42 -11.65
N VAL A 20 -5.85 3.62 -11.15
CA VAL A 20 -6.55 4.85 -11.54
C VAL A 20 -6.42 5.12 -13.04
N LEU A 21 -5.23 4.85 -13.60
CA LEU A 21 -4.94 4.96 -15.03
C LEU A 21 -5.47 3.78 -15.86
N ARG A 22 -6.19 2.82 -15.24
CA ARG A 22 -6.70 1.60 -15.87
C ARG A 22 -5.60 0.76 -16.55
N ALA A 23 -4.42 0.73 -15.97
CA ALA A 23 -3.37 -0.18 -16.42
C ALA A 23 -3.70 -1.62 -16.01
N ASP A 24 -3.42 -2.58 -16.88
CA ASP A 24 -3.59 -3.99 -16.60
C ASP A 24 -2.50 -4.48 -15.64
N ILE A 25 -2.83 -4.60 -14.36
CA ILE A 25 -1.93 -5.10 -13.33
C ILE A 25 -2.20 -6.59 -13.08
N PRO A 26 -1.19 -7.47 -13.14
CA PRO A 26 -1.37 -8.88 -12.83
C PRO A 26 -1.94 -9.09 -11.42
N ILE A 27 -2.98 -9.92 -11.31
CA ILE A 27 -3.65 -10.23 -10.04
C ILE A 27 -2.65 -10.73 -8.98
N THR A 28 -1.68 -11.55 -9.39
CA THR A 28 -0.62 -12.07 -8.50
C THR A 28 0.18 -10.94 -7.85
N MET A 29 0.46 -9.86 -8.59
CA MET A 29 1.19 -8.70 -8.07
C MET A 29 0.33 -7.94 -7.07
N MET A 30 -0.96 -7.72 -7.37
CA MET A 30 -1.89 -7.08 -6.43
C MET A 30 -2.02 -7.85 -5.12
N LEU A 31 -2.18 -9.18 -5.20
CA LEU A 31 -2.26 -10.05 -4.01
C LEU A 31 -0.97 -10.04 -3.19
N PHE A 32 0.19 -10.06 -3.85
CA PHE A 32 1.48 -10.01 -3.17
C PHE A 32 1.62 -8.71 -2.34
N PHE A 33 1.35 -7.55 -2.96
CA PHE A 33 1.43 -6.27 -2.26
C PHE A 33 0.32 -6.07 -1.22
N ALA A 34 -0.86 -6.63 -1.44
CA ALA A 34 -1.93 -6.62 -0.46
C ALA A 34 -1.54 -7.38 0.82
N LEU A 35 -1.05 -8.62 0.66
CA LEU A 35 -0.59 -9.44 1.78
C LEU A 35 0.60 -8.78 2.48
N TYR A 36 1.54 -8.24 1.72
CA TYR A 36 2.66 -7.46 2.26
C TYR A 36 2.18 -6.33 3.18
N LEU A 37 1.24 -5.49 2.72
CA LEU A 37 0.71 -4.38 3.49
C LEU A 37 -0.04 -4.84 4.76
N ILE A 38 -0.85 -5.90 4.66
CA ILE A 38 -1.58 -6.46 5.80
C ILE A 38 -0.62 -7.01 6.86
N ILE A 39 0.35 -7.82 6.44
CA ILE A 39 1.32 -8.44 7.36
C ILE A 39 2.18 -7.36 8.00
N LYS A 40 2.74 -6.44 7.20
CA LYS A 40 3.55 -5.33 7.71
C LYS A 40 2.74 -4.46 8.67
N GLY A 41 1.56 -4.02 8.24
CA GLY A 41 0.68 -3.19 9.06
C GLY A 41 0.35 -3.88 10.38
N GLY A 42 -0.02 -5.16 10.35
CA GLY A 42 -0.27 -5.96 11.55
C GLY A 42 0.93 -6.03 12.50
N ILE A 43 2.13 -6.27 11.98
CA ILE A 43 3.36 -6.31 12.80
C ILE A 43 3.61 -4.97 13.50
N PHE A 44 3.47 -3.85 12.80
CA PHE A 44 3.73 -2.53 13.39
C PHE A 44 2.61 -2.06 14.32
N ILE A 45 1.35 -2.44 14.07
CA ILE A 45 0.23 -2.19 15.01
C ILE A 45 0.52 -2.87 16.34
N LEU A 46 0.91 -4.15 16.33
CA LEU A 46 1.18 -4.93 17.54
C LEU A 46 2.40 -4.42 18.32
N ASN A 47 3.45 -3.99 17.61
CA ASN A 47 4.71 -3.59 18.23
C ASN A 47 4.78 -2.13 18.66
N SER A 48 4.07 -1.22 17.98
CA SER A 48 4.30 0.23 18.12
C SER A 48 3.04 1.08 18.17
N PHE A 49 1.83 0.49 18.05
CA PHE A 49 0.56 1.22 18.01
C PHE A 49 0.58 2.43 17.05
N ASP A 50 1.25 2.28 15.90
CA ASP A 50 1.35 3.36 14.92
C ASP A 50 0.06 3.44 14.09
N ALA A 51 -0.62 4.59 14.15
CA ALA A 51 -1.83 4.86 13.36
C ALA A 51 -1.58 4.74 11.85
N GLY A 52 -0.36 5.04 11.39
CA GLY A 52 0.02 4.86 9.99
C GLY A 52 0.01 3.41 9.54
N SER A 53 0.12 2.45 10.46
CA SER A 53 0.11 1.01 10.15
C SER A 53 -1.30 0.43 10.03
N ALA A 54 -2.29 1.04 10.68
CA ALA A 54 -3.70 0.73 10.42
C ALA A 54 -4.09 1.06 8.97
N LEU A 55 -3.54 2.16 8.44
CA LEU A 55 -3.72 2.54 7.03
C LEU A 55 -3.03 1.57 6.07
N ASP A 56 -1.89 0.97 6.44
CA ASP A 56 -1.29 -0.09 5.61
C ASP A 56 -2.23 -1.29 5.48
N VAL A 57 -2.79 -1.76 6.61
CA VAL A 57 -3.76 -2.88 6.61
C VAL A 57 -4.98 -2.53 5.76
N ALA A 58 -5.54 -1.34 5.93
CA ALA A 58 -6.67 -0.86 5.12
C ALA A 58 -6.32 -0.81 3.63
N GLY A 59 -5.13 -0.33 3.27
CA GLY A 59 -4.64 -0.30 1.89
C GLY A 59 -4.52 -1.71 1.29
N GLY A 60 -4.02 -2.68 2.05
CA GLY A 60 -3.96 -4.08 1.62
C GLY A 60 -5.36 -4.68 1.41
N ILE A 61 -6.32 -4.39 2.28
CA ILE A 61 -7.72 -4.81 2.09
C ILE A 61 -8.32 -4.18 0.83
N ILE A 62 -8.08 -2.89 0.58
CA ILE A 62 -8.57 -2.21 -0.62
C ILE A 62 -7.97 -2.82 -1.89
N LEU A 63 -6.68 -3.19 -1.89
CA LEU A 63 -6.06 -3.90 -3.01
C LEU A 63 -6.73 -5.25 -3.32
N ILE A 64 -7.15 -5.99 -2.29
CA ILE A 64 -7.92 -7.23 -2.49
C ILE A 64 -9.30 -6.91 -3.06
N LEU A 65 -9.99 -5.91 -2.52
CA LEU A 65 -11.31 -5.51 -2.99
C LEU A 65 -11.28 -5.02 -4.45
N LEU A 66 -10.19 -4.37 -4.88
CA LEU A 66 -10.00 -3.93 -6.26
C LEU A 66 -9.99 -5.07 -7.29
N ILE A 67 -9.67 -6.30 -6.86
CA ILE A 67 -9.71 -7.48 -7.75
C ILE A 67 -11.15 -7.81 -8.15
N PHE A 68 -12.12 -7.53 -7.27
CA PHE A 68 -13.52 -7.90 -7.44
C PHE A 68 -14.43 -6.70 -7.75
N PHE A 69 -14.04 -5.51 -7.33
CA PHE A 69 -14.88 -4.31 -7.37
C PHE A 69 -14.10 -3.10 -7.90
N SER A 70 -14.78 -2.25 -8.67
CA SER A 70 -14.24 -0.94 -9.03
C SER A 70 -14.37 0.02 -7.85
N MET A 71 -13.25 0.55 -7.38
CA MET A 71 -13.22 1.55 -6.31
C MET A 71 -13.22 2.98 -6.87
N PRO A 72 -13.76 3.97 -6.14
CA PRO A 72 -13.68 5.36 -6.54
C PRO A 72 -12.22 5.84 -6.67
N SER A 73 -11.90 6.54 -7.76
CA SER A 73 -10.53 7.01 -8.02
C SER A 73 -9.97 7.87 -6.90
N ALA A 74 -10.82 8.62 -6.20
CA ALA A 74 -10.41 9.43 -5.04
C ALA A 74 -9.78 8.59 -3.92
N VAL A 75 -10.36 7.41 -3.62
CA VAL A 75 -9.84 6.48 -2.60
C VAL A 75 -8.47 5.95 -3.02
N LEU A 76 -8.33 5.58 -4.30
CA LEU A 76 -7.09 5.06 -4.84
C LEU A 76 -5.97 6.11 -4.83
N ILE A 77 -6.28 7.33 -5.23
CA ILE A 77 -5.34 8.45 -5.20
C ILE A 77 -4.89 8.75 -3.77
N SER A 78 -5.83 8.78 -2.80
CA SER A 78 -5.48 9.07 -1.40
C SER A 78 -4.57 8.00 -0.80
N PHE A 79 -4.85 6.71 -1.05
CA PHE A 79 -4.02 5.61 -0.56
C PHE A 79 -2.66 5.55 -1.29
N GLY A 80 -2.65 5.75 -2.60
CA GLY A 80 -1.43 5.83 -3.39
C GLY A 80 -0.50 6.94 -2.92
N ALA A 81 -1.04 8.14 -2.69
CA ALA A 81 -0.29 9.27 -2.19
C ALA A 81 0.23 9.04 -0.76
N PHE A 82 -0.61 8.50 0.13
CA PHE A 82 -0.21 8.15 1.50
C PHE A 82 0.98 7.18 1.51
N LEU A 83 0.89 6.08 0.76
CA LEU A 83 1.96 5.08 0.68
C LEU A 83 3.24 5.63 0.04
N MET A 84 3.13 6.50 -0.97
CA MET A 84 4.29 7.18 -1.55
C MET A 84 4.98 8.11 -0.56
N LEU A 85 4.23 8.90 0.20
CA LEU A 85 4.78 9.80 1.20
C LEU A 85 5.43 9.01 2.35
N LYS A 86 4.75 7.96 2.84
CA LYS A 86 5.26 7.10 3.91
C LYS A 86 6.50 6.32 3.47
N GLY A 87 6.46 5.72 2.28
CA GLY A 87 7.58 5.00 1.69
C GLY A 87 8.77 5.92 1.38
N GLY A 88 8.49 7.10 0.83
CA GLY A 88 9.50 8.14 0.58
C GLY A 88 10.17 8.62 1.87
N ALA A 89 9.40 8.88 2.93
CA ALA A 89 9.93 9.23 4.24
C ALA A 89 10.84 8.12 4.80
N SER A 90 10.41 6.86 4.69
CA SER A 90 11.19 5.67 5.11
C SER A 90 12.50 5.48 4.31
N LEU A 91 12.50 5.88 3.04
CA LEU A 91 13.71 5.86 2.19
C LEU A 91 14.69 6.99 2.55
N LEU A 92 14.18 8.16 2.92
CA LEU A 92 14.95 9.35 3.28
C LEU A 92 15.44 9.34 4.74
N SER A 93 14.72 8.68 5.64
CA SER A 93 15.15 8.47 7.02
C SER A 93 16.28 7.44 7.05
N ALA A 94 17.52 7.93 6.91
CA ALA A 94 18.77 7.19 7.09
C ALA A 94 19.67 7.98 8.04
#